data_AF-A0A5A7RPQ8-F1
#
_entry.id   AF-A0A5A7RPQ8-F1
#
_cell.length_a   1.000
_cell.length_b   1.000
_cell.length_c   1.000
_cell.angle_alpha   90.00
_cell.angle_beta   90.00
_cell.angle_gamma   90.00
#
_symmetry.space_group_name_H-M   'P 1'
#
loop_
_entity.id
_entity.type
_entity.pdbx_description
1 polymer ?
#
loop_
_entity_poly.entity_id
_entity_poly.type
_entity_poly.pdbx_seq_one_letter_code
_entity_poly.pdbx_strand_id
1 'polypeptide(L)'
;DKLRGFHSNDLERCIGCRMCGQICMNDAITYEEIPELEGKKGKNIRPVVDYGRCCFCGLCTDICPTKSLHLTPNFKLVSTDKHDYKFMPTQLVTKNEDYTVELDKVIFDADEYKEKF
;
A
#
# COMPACT_ATOMS: atom_id res chain seq x y z
N ASP A 1 17.86 2.11 -11.20
CA ASP A 1 17.66 1.28 -10.00
C ASP A 1 16.25 0.72 -9.90
N LYS A 2 16.14 -0.57 -9.57
CA LYS A 2 14.87 -1.29 -9.34
C LYS A 2 14.76 -1.69 -7.86
N LEU A 3 14.88 -0.71 -6.96
CA LEU A 3 14.75 -0.96 -5.52
C LEU A 3 13.32 -1.42 -5.18
N ARG A 4 13.22 -2.33 -4.21
CA ARG A 4 11.97 -2.97 -3.78
C ARG A 4 11.75 -2.73 -2.29
N GLY A 5 11.22 -1.55 -1.96
CA GLY A 5 10.86 -1.15 -0.61
C GLY A 5 9.36 -1.27 -0.36
N PHE A 6 8.79 -0.35 0.42
CA PHE A 6 7.35 -0.34 0.71
C PHE A 6 6.52 -0.10 -0.54
N HIS A 7 5.29 -0.62 -0.53
CA HIS A 7 4.35 -0.39 -1.61
C HIS A 7 3.79 1.03 -1.55
N SER A 8 3.39 1.52 -2.71
CA SER A 8 2.54 2.69 -2.89
C SER A 8 1.38 2.29 -3.80
N ASN A 9 0.16 2.71 -3.45
CA ASN A 9 -1.04 2.44 -4.23
C ASN A 9 -1.68 3.75 -4.70
N ASP A 10 -1.84 3.88 -6.01
CA ASP A 10 -2.71 4.89 -6.59
C ASP A 10 -4.18 4.47 -6.36
N LEU A 11 -4.82 5.13 -5.39
CA LEU A 11 -6.17 4.79 -4.96
C LEU A 11 -7.22 5.07 -6.05
N GLU A 12 -6.99 6.02 -6.94
CA GLU A 12 -7.89 6.35 -8.06
C GLU A 12 -7.81 5.30 -9.17
N ARG A 13 -6.61 4.76 -9.41
CA ARG A 13 -6.39 3.72 -10.43
C ARG A 13 -6.66 2.31 -9.92
N CYS A 14 -6.58 2.08 -8.61
CA CYS A 14 -6.91 0.77 -8.05
C CYS A 14 -8.42 0.52 -8.19
N ILE A 15 -8.80 -0.71 -8.55
CA ILE A 15 -10.21 -1.08 -8.73
C ILE A 15 -10.69 -2.10 -7.68
N GLY A 16 -9.89 -2.36 -6.65
CA GLY A 16 -10.23 -3.33 -5.59
C GLY A 16 -10.37 -4.77 -6.10
N CYS A 17 -9.60 -5.17 -7.13
CA CYS A 17 -9.73 -6.51 -7.76
C CYS A 17 -9.18 -7.67 -6.92
N ARG A 18 -8.37 -7.40 -5.90
CA ARG A 18 -7.72 -8.39 -5.00
C ARG A 18 -6.67 -9.32 -5.62
N MET A 19 -6.27 -9.11 -6.87
CA MET A 19 -5.23 -9.95 -7.51
C MET A 19 -3.88 -9.90 -6.79
N CYS A 20 -3.53 -8.76 -6.18
CA CYS A 20 -2.28 -8.60 -5.43
C CYS A 20 -2.17 -9.55 -4.24
N GLY A 21 -3.25 -9.73 -3.47
CA GLY A 21 -3.28 -10.69 -2.37
C GLY A 21 -3.39 -12.13 -2.85
N GLN A 22 -4.14 -12.40 -3.94
CA GLN A 22 -4.23 -13.75 -4.50
C GLN A 22 -2.88 -14.30 -4.97
N ILE A 23 -2.00 -13.45 -5.52
CA ILE A 23 -0.66 -13.87 -5.94
C ILE A 23 0.37 -13.90 -4.79
N CYS A 24 0.02 -13.37 -3.62
CA CYS A 24 0.95 -13.25 -2.50
C CYS A 24 1.19 -14.62 -1.84
N MET A 25 2.36 -15.22 -2.09
CA MET A 25 2.73 -16.52 -1.51
C MET A 25 2.92 -16.48 0.01
N ASN A 26 3.12 -15.30 0.59
CA ASN A 26 3.36 -15.10 2.02
C ASN A 26 2.09 -14.70 2.81
N ASP A 27 0.93 -14.63 2.14
CA ASP A 27 -0.33 -14.17 2.75
C ASP A 27 -0.16 -12.86 3.56
N ALA A 28 0.56 -11.91 2.95
CA ALA A 28 0.94 -10.65 3.56
C ALA A 28 -0.03 -9.50 3.21
N ILE A 29 -1.11 -9.77 2.46
CA ILE A 29 -2.00 -8.74 1.94
C ILE A 29 -3.45 -9.04 2.36
N THR A 30 -3.97 -8.21 3.25
CA THR A 30 -5.40 -8.15 3.59
C THR A 30 -6.08 -6.97 2.86
N TYR A 31 -7.34 -6.69 3.15
CA TYR A 31 -8.09 -5.60 2.52
C TYR A 31 -8.94 -4.88 3.55
N GLU A 32 -9.04 -3.57 3.41
CA GLU A 32 -9.97 -2.73 4.17
C GLU A 32 -10.85 -1.95 3.19
N GLU A 33 -12.05 -1.60 3.64
CA GLU A 33 -12.96 -0.72 2.91
C GLU A 33 -12.55 0.75 3.07
N ILE A 34 -12.75 1.53 2.01
CA ILE A 34 -12.63 2.98 1.97
C ILE A 34 -14.00 3.51 1.54
N PRO A 35 -14.87 3.91 2.49
CA PRO A 35 -16.23 4.33 2.22
C PRO A 35 -16.37 5.43 1.16
N GLU A 36 -15.37 6.30 1.03
CA GLU A 36 -15.32 7.44 0.10
C GLU A 36 -15.11 7.02 -1.37
N LEU A 37 -14.87 5.72 -1.59
CA LEU A 37 -14.82 5.10 -2.91
C LEU A 37 -16.13 4.40 -3.29
N GLU A 38 -17.14 4.40 -2.41
CA GLU A 38 -18.45 3.83 -2.71
C GLU A 38 -19.09 4.51 -3.94
N GLY A 39 -19.65 3.71 -4.85
CA GLY A 39 -20.20 4.19 -6.12
C GLY A 39 -19.18 4.71 -7.14
N LYS A 40 -17.88 4.75 -6.81
CA LYS A 40 -16.81 5.03 -7.79
C LYS A 40 -16.46 3.78 -8.61
N LYS A 41 -15.64 3.96 -9.64
CA LYS A 41 -15.20 2.86 -10.53
C LYS A 41 -14.47 1.77 -9.73
N GLY A 42 -15.00 0.55 -9.77
CA GLY A 42 -14.40 -0.62 -9.09
C GLY A 42 -15.03 -0.88 -7.73
N LYS A 43 -14.34 -1.64 -6.88
CA LYS A 43 -14.78 -1.89 -5.50
C LYS A 43 -14.15 -0.86 -4.56
N ASN A 44 -14.86 -0.54 -3.47
CA ASN A 44 -14.45 0.38 -2.41
C ASN A 44 -13.38 -0.19 -1.46
N ILE A 45 -12.60 -1.20 -1.87
CA ILE A 45 -11.60 -1.87 -1.00
C ILE A 45 -10.17 -1.65 -1.48
N ARG A 46 -9.21 -1.54 -0.56
CA ARG A 46 -7.79 -1.36 -0.89
C ARG A 46 -6.90 -2.31 -0.07
N PRO A 47 -5.75 -2.73 -0.64
CA PRO A 47 -4.88 -3.70 0.04
C PRO A 47 -4.28 -3.08 1.30
N VAL A 48 -4.13 -3.88 2.34
CA VAL A 48 -3.31 -3.58 3.53
C VAL A 48 -2.19 -4.59 3.55
N VAL A 49 -0.95 -4.11 3.65
CA VAL A 49 0.25 -4.96 3.57
C VAL A 49 0.84 -5.10 4.97
N ASP A 50 1.07 -6.35 5.37
CA ASP A 50 1.88 -6.72 6.54
C ASP A 50 3.34 -6.90 6.10
N TYR A 51 4.15 -5.89 6.38
CA TYR A 51 5.59 -5.86 6.09
C TYR A 51 6.43 -6.70 7.06
N GLY A 52 5.84 -7.20 8.15
CA GLY A 52 6.46 -8.26 8.96
C GLY A 52 6.40 -9.63 8.26
N ARG A 53 5.48 -9.81 7.31
CA ARG A 53 5.33 -11.05 6.50
C ARG A 53 5.83 -10.91 5.07
N CYS A 54 5.78 -9.71 4.50
CA CYS A 54 6.14 -9.45 3.11
C CYS A 54 7.62 -9.79 2.83
N CYS A 55 7.87 -10.52 1.73
CA CYS A 55 9.23 -10.85 1.26
C CYS A 55 9.72 -9.97 0.09
N PHE A 56 8.99 -8.88 -0.22
CA PHE A 56 9.36 -7.89 -1.25
C PHE A 56 9.64 -8.47 -2.65
N CYS A 57 8.95 -9.55 -3.03
CA CYS A 57 9.18 -10.25 -4.29
C CYS A 57 8.68 -9.50 -5.55
N GLY A 58 7.70 -8.60 -5.42
CA GLY A 58 7.14 -7.79 -6.53
C GLY A 58 6.07 -8.47 -7.39
N LEU A 59 5.68 -9.71 -7.10
CA LEU A 59 4.64 -10.39 -7.89
C LEU A 59 3.29 -9.64 -7.87
N CYS A 60 2.92 -9.06 -6.73
CA CYS A 60 1.72 -8.25 -6.55
C CYS A 60 1.71 -6.99 -7.45
N THR A 61 2.88 -6.38 -7.70
CA THR A 61 2.99 -5.21 -8.57
C THR A 61 2.92 -5.62 -10.05
N ASP A 62 3.53 -6.75 -10.40
CA ASP A 62 3.54 -7.23 -11.77
C ASP A 62 2.15 -7.64 -12.25
N ILE A 63 1.39 -8.35 -11.38
CA ILE A 63 0.04 -8.81 -11.69
C ILE A 63 -1.01 -7.70 -11.67
N CYS A 64 -0.71 -6.53 -11.09
CA CYS A 64 -1.68 -5.46 -10.94
C CYS A 64 -2.19 -4.99 -12.32
N PRO A 65 -3.47 -5.19 -12.66
CA PRO A 65 -3.97 -4.97 -14.02
C PRO A 65 -4.03 -3.48 -14.37
N THR A 66 -4.21 -2.60 -13.39
CA THR A 66 -4.27 -1.15 -13.59
C THR A 66 -2.94 -0.45 -13.34
N LYS A 67 -1.91 -1.20 -12.94
CA LYS A 67 -0.59 -0.69 -12.52
C LYS A 67 -0.69 0.37 -11.42
N SER A 68 -1.67 0.24 -10.53
CA SER A 68 -1.85 1.16 -9.40
C SER A 68 -0.88 0.88 -8.25
N LEU A 69 -0.49 -0.39 -8.05
CA LEU A 69 0.39 -0.83 -6.97
C LEU A 69 1.83 -0.94 -7.47
N HIS A 70 2.76 -0.29 -6.78
CA HIS A 70 4.19 -0.31 -7.12
C HIS A 70 5.06 -0.34 -5.87
N LEU A 71 6.28 -0.88 -6.00
CA LEU A 71 7.29 -0.85 -4.96
C LEU A 71 8.10 0.46 -5.09
N THR A 72 8.31 1.12 -3.96
CA THR A 72 9.06 2.38 -3.86
C THR A 72 10.51 2.10 -3.45
N PRO A 73 11.43 3.08 -3.54
CA PRO A 73 12.76 2.94 -2.96
C PRO A 73 12.79 3.19 -1.44
N ASN A 74 11.65 3.47 -0.79
CA ASN A 74 11.60 3.70 0.64
C ASN A 74 11.61 2.34 1.36
N PHE A 75 12.57 2.08 2.24
CA PHE A 75 12.71 0.80 2.95
C PHE A 75 13.04 0.96 4.44
N LYS A 76 13.25 2.20 4.90
CA LYS A 76 13.62 2.49 6.28
C LYS A 76 12.37 2.57 7.14
N LEU A 77 12.14 1.54 7.93
CA LEU A 77 11.20 1.51 9.06
C LEU A 77 11.83 0.70 10.18
N VAL A 78 11.95 1.30 11.35
CA VAL A 78 12.43 0.63 12.56
C VAL A 78 11.44 0.93 13.66
N SER A 79 10.73 -0.10 14.10
CA SER A 79 9.80 -0.03 15.24
C SER A 79 9.90 -1.27 16.11
N THR A 80 9.61 -1.08 17.40
CA THR A 80 9.43 -2.15 18.38
C THR A 80 7.99 -2.66 18.44
N ASP A 81 7.02 -1.93 17.89
CA ASP A 81 5.63 -2.39 17.78
C ASP A 81 5.43 -3.15 16.48
N LYS A 82 4.87 -4.36 16.58
CA LYS A 82 4.54 -5.19 15.41
C LYS A 82 3.43 -4.57 14.55
N HIS A 83 2.54 -3.76 15.13
CA HIS A 83 1.40 -3.20 14.41
C HIS A 83 1.83 -2.13 13.40
N ASP A 84 2.94 -1.44 13.66
CA ASP A 84 3.51 -0.42 12.76
C ASP A 84 3.94 -0.98 11.40
N TYR A 85 4.16 -2.30 11.30
CA TYR A 85 4.50 -2.95 10.04
C TYR A 85 3.29 -3.34 9.21
N LYS A 86 2.05 -3.09 9.66
CA LYS A 86 0.84 -3.44 8.91
C LYS A 86 0.05 -2.18 8.56
N PHE A 87 0.07 -1.79 7.29
CA PHE A 87 -0.60 -0.57 6.85
C PHE A 87 -1.07 -0.63 5.39
N MET A 88 -2.07 0.20 5.07
CA MET A 88 -2.55 0.42 3.72
C MET A 88 -1.53 1.28 2.96
N PRO A 89 -0.87 0.79 1.90
CA PRO A 89 0.01 1.64 1.12
C PRO A 89 -0.81 2.67 0.34
N THR A 90 -0.84 3.92 0.77
CA THR A 90 -1.41 5.05 0.01
C THR A 90 -0.38 5.59 -1.00
N GLN A 91 -0.72 6.66 -1.73
CA GLN A 91 0.24 7.30 -2.65
C GLN A 91 1.43 7.87 -1.86
N LEU A 92 2.53 7.12 -1.82
CA LEU A 92 3.79 7.61 -1.28
C LEU A 92 4.57 8.35 -2.35
N VAL A 93 5.08 9.52 -1.97
CA VAL A 93 6.08 10.24 -2.76
C VAL A 93 7.28 9.31 -2.95
N THR A 94 7.56 8.98 -4.20
CA THR A 94 8.51 7.92 -4.59
C THR A 94 9.98 8.29 -4.38
N LYS A 95 10.28 9.51 -3.93
CA LYS A 95 11.63 10.00 -3.63
C LYS A 95 11.60 11.02 -2.50
N ASN A 96 11.71 10.55 -1.27
CA ASN A 96 12.30 11.38 -0.21
C ASN A 96 13.83 11.27 -0.35
N GLU A 97 14.57 12.36 -0.13
CA GLU A 97 16.04 12.38 -0.33
C GLU A 97 16.78 11.36 0.54
N ASP A 98 16.20 10.99 1.68
CA ASP A 98 16.74 10.08 2.67
C ASP A 98 16.12 8.66 2.62
N TYR A 99 15.20 8.40 1.67
CA TYR A 99 14.48 7.13 1.52
C TYR A 99 13.68 6.69 2.77
N THR A 100 13.34 7.63 3.65
CA THR A 100 12.53 7.36 4.84
C THR A 100 11.05 7.37 4.50
N VAL A 101 10.30 6.67 5.35
CA VAL A 101 8.85 6.62 5.32
C VAL A 101 8.33 7.48 6.46
N GLU A 102 7.57 8.53 6.15
CA GLU A 102 6.79 9.23 7.16
C GLU A 102 5.55 8.39 7.46
N LEU A 103 5.54 7.70 8.61
CA LEU A 103 4.45 6.80 9.02
C LEU A 103 3.09 7.49 8.95
N ASP A 104 3.01 8.76 9.36
CA ASP A 104 1.78 9.57 9.31
C ASP A 104 1.20 9.68 7.89
N LYS A 105 2.04 9.65 6.85
CA LYS A 105 1.60 9.72 5.44
C LYS A 105 1.23 8.36 4.83
N VAL A 106 1.53 7.26 5.52
CA VAL A 106 1.48 5.89 4.98
C VAL A 106 0.48 5.02 5.73
N ILE A 107 0.33 5.27 7.02
CA ILE A 107 -0.76 4.72 7.81
C ILE A 107 -2.00 5.45 7.34
N PHE A 108 -2.99 4.71 6.82
CA PHE A 108 -4.30 5.29 6.56
C PHE A 108 -4.89 5.70 7.91
N ASP A 109 -4.82 6.99 8.21
CA ASP A 109 -5.74 7.61 9.14
C ASP A 109 -7.02 7.95 8.36
N ALA A 110 -8.12 7.28 8.72
CA ALA A 110 -9.43 7.55 8.14
C ALA A 110 -9.90 8.99 8.39
N ASP A 111 -9.37 9.64 9.42
CA ASP A 111 -9.69 11.03 9.76
C ASP A 111 -8.89 12.03 8.89
N GLU A 112 -7.66 11.72 8.47
CA GLU A 112 -6.89 12.59 7.55
C GLU A 112 -7.48 12.63 6.13
N TYR A 113 -8.15 11.57 5.67
CA TYR A 113 -8.83 11.61 4.36
C TYR A 113 -10.01 12.60 4.34
N LYS A 114 -10.65 12.85 5.51
CA LYS A 114 -11.77 13.79 5.65
C LYS A 114 -11.34 15.25 5.58
N GLU A 115 -10.09 15.58 5.93
CA GLU A 115 -9.61 16.97 5.93
C GLU A 115 -9.06 17.42 4.58
N LYS A 116 -8.76 16.48 3.67
CA LYS A 116 -8.18 16.79 2.36
C LYS A 116 -9.20 16.85 1.22
N PHE A 117 -10.45 16.43 1.46
CA PHE A 117 -11.57 16.46 0.51
C PHE A 117 -12.92 16.77 1.17
#